data_AF-A0A218QQY9-F1
#
_entry.id   AF-A0A218QQY9-F1
#
_cell.length_a   1.000
_cell.length_b   1.000
_cell.length_c   1.000
_cell.angle_alpha   90.00
_cell.angle_beta   90.00
_cell.angle_gamma   90.00
#
_symmetry.space_group_name_H-M   'P 1'
#
loop_
_entity.id
_entity.type
_entity.pdbx_description
1 polymer ?
#
loop_
_entity_poly.entity_id
_entity_poly.type
_entity_poly.pdbx_seq_one_letter_code
_entity_poly.pdbx_strand_id
1 'polypeptide(L)' 'MKLVEKNPYSNCDFGDKRLNKRAELIAEALQVNYGQPLSQQLKRK' A
#
# COMPACT_ATOMS: atom_id res chain seq x y z
N MET A 1 12.54 15.45 -8.44
CA MET A 1 12.25 14.50 -7.35
C MET A 1 10.74 14.38 -7.25
N LYS A 2 10.15 13.23 -7.57
CA LYS A 2 8.71 13.05 -7.41
C LYS A 2 8.43 13.03 -5.90
N LEU A 3 7.59 13.95 -5.43
CA LEU A 3 7.02 13.90 -4.10
C LEU A 3 6.44 12.49 -3.93
N VAL A 4 7.01 11.71 -3.02
CA VAL A 4 6.39 10.44 -2.62
C VAL A 4 5.12 10.87 -1.92
N GLU A 5 4.02 10.90 -2.68
CA GLU A 5 2.70 11.23 -2.16
C GLU A 5 2.48 10.34 -0.93
N LYS A 6 2.17 11.01 0.19
CA LYS A 6 1.98 10.38 1.49
C LYS A 6 1.07 9.16 1.32
N ASN A 7 1.44 8.02 1.89
CA ASN A 7 0.69 6.77 1.77
C ASN A 7 -0.81 7.04 2.03
N PRO A 8 -1.70 6.85 1.04
CA PRO A 8 -3.11 7.25 1.16
C PRO A 8 -3.84 6.48 2.26
N TYR A 9 -3.30 5.34 2.68
CA TYR A 9 -3.85 4.52 3.76
C TYR A 9 -3.46 5.01 5.16
N SER A 10 -2.56 6.00 5.30
CA SER A 10 -2.21 6.56 6.62
C SER A 10 -3.39 7.27 7.30
N ASN A 11 -4.38 7.69 6.51
CA ASN A 11 -5.58 8.37 6.98
C ASN A 11 -6.82 7.47 6.91
N CYS A 12 -6.68 6.19 6.53
CA CYS A 12 -7.81 5.26 6.53
C CYS A 12 -8.15 4.84 7.96
N ASP A 13 -9.45 4.81 8.25
CA ASP A 13 -9.98 4.23 9.47
C ASP A 13 -10.91 3.05 9.14
N PHE A 14 -10.42 1.84 9.37
CA PHE A 14 -11.18 0.61 9.26
C PHE A 14 -11.84 0.20 10.59
N GLY A 15 -11.78 1.03 11.64
CA GLY A 15 -12.31 0.72 12.97
C GLY A 15 -11.50 -0.32 13.76
N ASP A 16 -10.41 -0.86 13.20
CA ASP A 16 -9.44 -1.72 13.88
C ASP A 16 -8.01 -1.25 13.54
N LYS A 17 -7.26 -0.88 14.58
CA LYS A 17 -5.86 -0.40 14.45
C LYS A 17 -4.95 -1.40 13.73
N ARG A 18 -5.19 -2.71 13.88
CA ARG A 18 -4.42 -3.76 13.20
C ARG A 18 -4.69 -3.77 11.70
N LEU A 19 -5.93 -3.49 11.30
CA LEU A 19 -6.31 -3.39 9.90
C LEU A 19 -5.72 -2.13 9.27
N ASN A 20 -5.77 -0.98 9.97
CA ASN A 20 -5.13 0.26 9.53
C ASN A 20 -3.63 0.05 9.31
N LYS A 21 -2.95 -0.59 10.27
CA LYS A 21 -1.51 -0.84 10.15
C LYS A 21 -1.16 -1.81 9.02
N ARG A 22 -1.97 -2.85 8.80
CA ARG A 22 -1.79 -3.77 7.68
C ARG A 22 -1.96 -3.05 6.34
N ALA A 23 -2.94 -2.16 6.21
CA ALA A 23 -3.16 -1.39 4.98
C ALA A 23 -1.97 -0.48 4.65
N GLU A 24 -1.42 0.23 5.65
CA GLU A 24 -0.19 1.02 5.47
C GLU A 24 0.98 0.15 4.98
N LEU A 25 1.23 -0.97 5.65
CA LEU A 25 2.34 -1.88 5.31
C LEU A 25 2.18 -2.51 3.93
N ILE A 26 0.96 -2.87 3.54
CA ILE A 26 0.67 -3.41 2.20
C ILE A 26 0.98 -2.35 1.14
N ALA A 27 0.53 -1.12 1.33
CA ALA A 27 0.78 -0.04 0.38
C ALA A 27 2.26 0.31 0.25
N GLU A 28 3.00 0.30 1.36
CA GLU A 28 4.45 0.51 1.39
C GLU A 28 5.21 -0.66 0.72
N ALA A 29 4.90 -1.89 1.10
CA ALA A 29 5.56 -3.10 0.59
C ALA A 29 5.34 -3.31 -0.90
N LEU A 30 4.16 -2.93 -1.39
CA LEU A 30 3.85 -3.11 -2.80
C LEU A 30 4.44 -2.04 -3.70
N GLN A 31 4.94 -0.90 -3.18
CA GLN A 31 5.33 0.28 -3.97
C GLN A 31 4.40 0.48 -5.19
N VAL A 32 3.08 0.30 -4.99
CA VAL A 32 2.17 -0.01 -6.09
C VAL A 32 2.17 1.16 -7.05
N ASN A 33 2.56 0.89 -8.30
CA ASN A 33 2.08 1.71 -9.41
C ASN A 33 0.57 1.49 -9.47
N TYR A 34 -0.19 2.33 -8.77
CA TYR A 34 -1.65 2.29 -8.74
C TYR A 34 -2.18 2.09 -10.17
N GLY A 35 -3.03 1.07 -10.37
CA GLY A 35 -3.56 0.69 -11.68
C GLY A 35 -2.90 -0.52 -12.35
N GLN A 36 -1.90 -1.18 -11.73
CA GLN A 36 -1.33 -2.44 -12.22
C GLN A 36 -1.75 -3.65 -11.35
N PRO A 37 -1.97 -4.84 -11.94
CA PRO A 37 -2.36 -6.04 -11.18
C PRO A 37 -1.26 -6.52 -10.22
N LEU A 38 -1.66 -6.93 -9.00
CA LEU A 38 -0.76 -7.49 -7.96
C LEU A 38 0.08 -8.68 -8.46
N SER A 39 -0.46 -9.49 -9.38
CA SER A 39 0.23 -10.63 -9.98
C SER A 39 1.48 -10.23 -10.77
N GLN A 40 1.57 -8.99 -11.24
CA GLN A 40 2.76 -8.47 -11.92
C GLN A 40 3.83 -7.97 -10.95
N GLN A 41 3.43 -7.60 -9.74
CA GLN A 41 4.34 -7.13 -8.69
C GLN A 41 4.93 -8.30 -7.89
N LEU A 42 4.13 -9.34 -7.66
CA LEU A 42 4.53 -10.53 -6.94
C LEU A 42 4.99 -11.62 -7.92
N LYS A 43 6.13 -11.41 -8.61
CA LYS A 43 6.81 -12.54 -9.26
C LYS A 43 7.33 -13.46 -8.16
N ARG A 44 6.59 -14.55 -7.90
CA ARG A 44 7.11 -15.68 -7.11
C ARG A 44 8.37 -16.18 -7.83
N LYS A 45 9.53 -16.01 -7.19
CA LYS A 45 10.74 -16.75 -7.54
C LYS A 45 10.56 -18.21 -7.12
#